data_AF-P15967-F1
#
_entry.id   AF-P15967-F1
#
_cell.length_a   1.000
_cell.length_b   1.000
_cell.length_c   1.000
_cell.angle_alpha   90.00
_cell.angle_beta   90.00
_cell.angle_gamma   90.00
#
_symmetry.space_group_name_H-M   'P 1'
#
loop_
_entity.id
_entity.type
_entity.pdbx_description
1 polymer ?
#
loop_
_entity_poly.entity_id
_entity_poly.type
_entity_poly.pdbx_seq_one_letter_code
_entity_poly.pdbx_strand_id
1 'polypeptide(L)' 'SCVGEYGRCRSAYEDCCDGYYCNCSQPPYCLCRNNN' A
#
# COMPACT_ATOMS: atom_id res chain seq x y z
N SER A 1 -2.66 4.99 12.64
CA SER A 1 -3.43 5.20 11.40
C SER A 1 -2.81 4.34 10.33
N CYS A 2 -3.58 3.48 9.69
CA CYS A 2 -3.12 2.67 8.56
C CYS A 2 -3.62 3.29 7.24
N VAL A 3 -2.97 2.94 6.14
CA VAL A 3 -3.25 3.46 4.81
C VAL A 3 -4.24 2.53 4.10
N GLY A 4 -5.41 3.08 3.76
CA GLY A 4 -6.44 2.36 3.00
C GLY A 4 -6.06 2.15 1.53
N GLU A 5 -6.95 1.51 0.77
CA GLU A 5 -6.75 1.27 -0.66
C GLU A 5 -6.39 2.55 -1.42
N TYR A 6 -5.41 2.47 -2.33
CA TYR A 6 -4.84 3.58 -3.10
C TYR A 6 -4.13 4.67 -2.30
N GLY A 7 -3.99 4.53 -0.99
CA GLY A 7 -3.17 5.44 -0.22
C GLY A 7 -1.67 5.17 -0.48
N ARG A 8 -0.85 6.22 -0.37
CA ARG A 8 0.60 6.09 -0.56
C ARG A 8 1.23 5.34 0.60
N CYS A 9 2.05 4.36 0.28
CA CYS A 9 2.85 3.60 1.23
C CYS A 9 4.34 3.76 0.91
N ARG A 10 5.20 3.64 1.92
CA ARG A 10 6.67 3.71 1.72
C ARG A 10 7.35 2.36 1.64
N SER A 11 6.77 1.33 2.25
CA SER A 11 7.39 0.01 2.36
C SER A 11 6.35 -1.10 2.33
N ALA A 12 6.73 -2.27 1.81
CA ALA A 12 5.88 -3.36 1.33
C ALA A 12 4.72 -3.78 2.26
N TYR A 13 4.85 -3.61 3.58
CA TYR A 13 3.89 -4.14 4.56
C TYR A 13 3.60 -3.26 5.79
N GLU A 14 4.26 -2.12 5.97
CA GLU A 14 4.19 -1.37 7.26
C GLU A 14 3.19 -0.20 7.25
N ASP A 15 2.81 0.32 6.07
CA ASP A 15 1.89 1.46 5.98
C ASP A 15 0.43 1.03 5.79
N CYS A 16 0.18 -0.05 5.07
CA CYS A 16 -1.16 -0.41 4.62
C CYS A 16 -1.98 -1.06 5.73
N CYS A 17 -3.30 -0.85 5.72
CA CYS A 17 -4.20 -1.56 6.63
C CYS A 17 -4.15 -3.07 6.39
N ASP A 18 -4.49 -3.86 7.41
CA ASP A 18 -4.60 -5.31 7.30
C ASP A 18 -5.55 -5.69 6.13
N GLY A 19 -5.11 -6.61 5.27
CA GLY A 19 -5.77 -6.95 4.00
C GLY A 19 -5.25 -6.20 2.76
N TYR A 20 -4.38 -5.21 2.93
CA TYR A 20 -3.75 -4.47 1.83
C TYR A 20 -2.23 -4.67 1.84
N TYR A 21 -1.62 -4.82 0.66
CA TYR A 21 -0.17 -4.85 0.48
C TYR A 21 0.29 -3.58 -0.23
N CYS A 22 1.51 -3.12 0.06
CA CYS A 22 2.07 -1.96 -0.62
C CYS A 22 2.64 -2.37 -1.98
N ASN A 23 1.98 -1.94 -3.05
CA ASN A 23 2.36 -2.22 -4.43
C ASN A 23 3.19 -1.07 -5.01
N CYS A 24 4.47 -1.33 -5.25
CA CYS A 24 5.43 -0.39 -5.83
C CYS A 24 5.55 -0.48 -7.36
N SER A 25 4.66 -1.21 -8.04
CA SER A 25 4.75 -1.40 -9.50
C SER A 25 4.43 -0.14 -10.32
N GLN A 26 3.90 0.92 -9.70
CA GLN A 26 3.62 2.20 -10.37
C GLN A 26 4.55 3.32 -9.84
N PRO A 27 5.72 3.56 -10.45
CA PRO A 27 6.55 4.71 -10.09
C PRO A 27 5.80 6.02 -10.37
N PRO A 28 6.00 7.11 -9.58
CA PRO A 28 7.05 7.30 -8.58
C PRO A 28 6.65 7.00 -7.12
N TYR A 29 5.47 6.43 -6.87
CA TYR A 29 4.98 6.18 -5.51
C TYR A 29 4.31 4.83 -5.37
N CYS A 30 4.62 4.12 -4.29
CA CYS A 30 3.94 2.88 -3.97
C CYS A 30 2.55 3.16 -3.41
N LEU A 31 1.58 2.30 -3.77
CA LEU A 31 0.19 2.43 -3.34
C LEU A 31 -0.26 1.16 -2.64
N CYS A 32 -1.05 1.31 -1.57
CA CYS A 32 -1.74 0.18 -0.95
C CYS A 32 -2.76 -0.40 -1.93
N ARG A 33 -2.67 -1.70 -2.18
CA ARG A 33 -3.58 -2.46 -3.04
C ARG A 33 -4.14 -3.63 -2.24
N ASN A 34 -5.39 -3.96 -2.47
CA ASN A 34 -6.03 -5.09 -1.81
C ASN A 34 -5.35 -6.40 -2.23
N ASN A 35 -5.13 -7.31 -1.29
CA ASN A 35 -4.54 -8.62 -1.51
C ASN A 35 -5.56 -9.70 -1.93
N ASN A 36 -6.70 -9.29 -2.51
CA ASN A 36 -7.78 -10.17 -2.95
C ASN A 36 -7.54 -10.75 -4.35
#